data_AF-A0A1G1W7P9-F1
#
_entry.id   AF-A0A1G1W7P9-F1
#
_cell.length_a   1.000
_cell.length_b   1.000
_cell.length_c   1.000
_cell.angle_alpha   90.00
_cell.angle_beta   90.00
_cell.angle_gamma   90.00
#
_symmetry.space_group_name_H-M   'P 1'
#
loop_
_entity.id
_entity.type
_entity.pdbx_description
1 polymer ?
#
loop_
_entity_poly.entity_id
_entity_poly.type
_entity_poly.pdbx_seq_one_letter_code
_entity_poly.pdbx_strand_id
1 'polypeptide(L)'
;MKSLLIAVAALALGATLGVAGLNSIRAATDSSGSSLVENLAEKFNVSTDEVKGVFEQTREERQAEMKKQVEENLAQAVKDGKITQEQKETIQAKQSAIEKKMEEVRSLRQDLHDWADENDVDLSEIMPSKGFGGHGPRGFGM
;
A
#
# COMPACT_ATOMS: atom_id res chain seq x y z
N MET A 1 39.16 0.88 4.75
CA MET A 1 38.83 -0.25 5.65
C MET A 1 38.40 0.30 6.99
N LYS A 2 37.22 -0.12 7.48
CA LYS A 2 36.74 -0.05 8.87
C LYS A 2 36.48 1.39 9.37
N SER A 3 35.33 1.78 9.92
CA SER A 3 34.16 1.06 10.41
C SER A 3 33.09 2.13 10.72
N LEU A 4 31.92 2.08 10.07
CA LEU A 4 30.75 2.85 10.53
C LEU A 4 30.03 1.99 11.57
N LEU A 5 30.27 2.32 12.83
CA LEU A 5 29.52 1.83 13.98
C LEU A 5 28.09 2.38 13.89
N ILE A 6 27.14 1.51 13.55
CA ILE A 6 25.71 1.80 13.74
C ILE A 6 25.45 1.63 15.24
N ALA A 7 25.40 2.75 15.96
CA ALA A 7 24.97 2.79 17.34
C ALA A 7 23.46 2.51 17.39
N VAL A 8 23.07 1.32 17.85
CA VAL A 8 21.69 0.99 18.18
C VAL A 8 21.36 1.71 19.50
N ALA A 9 20.64 2.81 19.41
CA ALA A 9 20.03 3.45 20.57
C ALA A 9 18.83 2.59 21.03
N ALA A 10 19.07 1.73 22.01
CA ALA A 10 18.01 1.03 22.73
C ALA A 10 17.24 2.04 23.59
N LEU A 11 16.15 2.59 23.05
CA LEU A 11 15.15 3.28 23.86
C LEU A 11 14.31 2.22 24.59
N ALA A 12 14.72 1.95 25.83
CA ALA A 12 13.93 1.22 26.80
C ALA A 12 12.70 2.05 27.17
N LEU A 13 11.57 1.79 26.49
CA LEU A 13 10.25 2.18 26.99
C LEU A 13 9.73 1.04 27.85
N GLY A 14 9.91 1.20 29.16
CA GLY A 14 9.21 0.38 30.14
C GLY A 14 7.71 0.62 30.04
N ALA A 15 6.97 -0.42 29.64
CA ALA A 15 5.54 -0.51 29.84
C ALA A 15 5.27 -1.60 30.88
N THR A 16 5.02 -1.13 32.10
CA THR A 16 4.54 -1.93 33.22
C THR A 16 3.15 -2.50 32.92
N LEU A 17 3.02 -3.80 33.14
CA LEU A 17 1.82 -4.62 33.36
C LEU A 17 0.52 -3.84 33.67
N GLY A 18 -0.51 -4.06 32.85
CA GLY A 18 -1.90 -3.63 33.09
C GLY A 18 -2.88 -4.45 32.25
N VAL A 19 -3.75 -5.19 32.93
CA VAL A 19 -4.55 -6.32 32.43
C VAL A 19 -5.80 -5.87 31.66
N ALA A 20 -6.02 -6.40 30.45
CA ALA A 20 -7.35 -6.60 29.87
C ALA A 20 -7.25 -7.68 28.77
N GLY A 21 -8.20 -8.63 28.78
CA GLY A 21 -8.10 -9.92 28.10
C GLY A 21 -7.70 -9.83 26.63
N LEU A 22 -6.61 -10.53 26.28
CA LEU A 22 -6.25 -10.85 24.91
C LEU A 22 -7.24 -11.91 24.39
N ASN A 23 -8.42 -11.46 23.98
CA ASN A 23 -9.14 -12.20 22.95
C ASN A 23 -8.21 -12.19 21.74
N SER A 24 -7.67 -13.35 21.44
CA SER A 24 -6.86 -13.63 20.27
C SER A 24 -7.44 -12.93 19.04
N ILE A 25 -6.74 -11.92 18.53
CA ILE A 25 -6.94 -11.41 17.18
C ILE A 25 -6.56 -12.56 16.26
N ARG A 26 -7.56 -13.40 15.95
CA ARG A 26 -7.48 -14.30 14.82
C ARG A 26 -7.86 -13.46 13.62
N ALA A 27 -6.87 -12.90 12.95
CA ALA A 27 -7.00 -12.56 11.55
C ALA A 27 -7.14 -13.89 10.79
N ALA A 28 -8.35 -14.45 10.80
CA ALA A 28 -8.70 -15.59 9.97
C ALA A 28 -8.96 -15.03 8.57
N THR A 29 -7.88 -14.86 7.81
CA THR A 29 -7.96 -14.63 6.37
C THR A 29 -8.34 -15.96 5.73
N ASP A 30 -9.62 -16.26 5.62
CA ASP A 30 -10.06 -17.38 4.79
C ASP A 30 -10.18 -16.93 3.33
N SER A 31 -9.04 -16.88 2.66
CA SER A 31 -8.94 -17.02 1.20
C SER A 31 -7.82 -18.01 0.86
N SER A 32 -7.86 -19.19 1.49
CA SER A 32 -7.10 -20.42 1.17
C SER A 32 -5.59 -20.32 0.88
N GLY A 33 -4.90 -19.29 1.35
CA GLY A 33 -3.44 -19.19 1.30
C GLY A 33 -2.94 -18.18 2.33
N SER A 34 -1.99 -18.58 3.16
CA SER A 34 -1.36 -17.67 4.12
C SER A 34 -0.80 -16.45 3.38
N SER A 35 -1.01 -15.25 3.91
CA SER A 35 -0.58 -14.02 3.25
C SER A 35 0.95 -13.97 3.12
N LEU A 36 1.48 -13.24 2.13
CA LEU A 36 2.95 -13.07 2.00
C LEU A 36 3.56 -12.52 3.30
N VAL A 37 2.82 -11.68 4.02
CA VAL A 37 3.23 -11.10 5.30
C VAL A 37 3.37 -12.19 6.37
N GLU A 38 2.36 -13.06 6.53
CA GLU A 38 2.40 -14.20 7.45
C GLU A 38 3.53 -15.18 7.10
N ASN A 39 3.65 -15.57 5.83
CA ASN A 39 4.72 -16.47 5.39
C ASN A 39 6.11 -15.90 5.69
N LEU A 40 6.32 -14.59 5.51
CA LEU A 40 7.59 -13.93 5.82
C LEU A 40 7.81 -13.83 7.33
N ALA A 41 6.78 -13.49 8.10
CA ALA A 41 6.82 -13.44 9.55
C ALA A 41 7.22 -14.80 10.14
N GLU A 42 6.57 -15.89 9.70
CA GLU A 42 6.88 -17.26 10.10
C GLU A 42 8.26 -17.70 9.64
N LYS A 43 8.62 -17.47 8.37
CA LYS A 43 9.89 -17.94 7.79
C LYS A 43 11.10 -17.33 8.48
N PHE A 44 11.01 -16.07 8.87
CA PHE A 44 12.11 -15.31 9.47
C PHE A 44 11.94 -15.10 10.98
N ASN A 45 10.88 -15.64 11.58
CA ASN A 45 10.57 -15.51 13.00
C ASN A 45 10.56 -14.05 13.46
N VAL A 46 9.84 -13.20 12.72
CA VAL A 46 9.61 -11.78 13.00
C VAL A 46 8.11 -11.55 13.17
N SER A 47 7.70 -10.43 13.77
CA SER A 47 6.27 -10.15 13.94
C SER A 47 5.60 -9.74 12.61
N THR A 48 4.34 -10.10 12.44
CA THR A 48 3.52 -9.67 11.29
C THR A 48 3.48 -8.15 11.15
N ASP A 49 3.47 -7.42 12.26
CA ASP A 49 3.43 -5.95 12.27
C ASP A 49 4.74 -5.32 11.78
N GLU A 50 5.90 -5.89 12.13
CA GLU A 50 7.18 -5.46 11.57
C GLU A 50 7.23 -5.67 10.05
N VAL A 51 6.72 -6.81 9.57
CA VAL A 51 6.67 -7.07 8.12
C VAL A 51 5.71 -6.09 7.44
N LYS A 52 4.51 -5.87 8.00
CA LYS A 52 3.56 -4.85 7.49
C LYS A 52 4.20 -3.48 7.41
N GLY A 53 4.90 -3.05 8.46
CA GLY A 53 5.60 -1.76 8.50
C GLY A 53 6.60 -1.59 7.35
N VAL A 54 7.36 -2.64 7.02
CA VAL A 54 8.30 -2.61 5.88
C VAL A 54 7.55 -2.45 4.54
N PHE A 55 6.44 -3.16 4.36
CA PHE A 55 5.64 -3.04 3.13
C PHE A 55 5.00 -1.65 3.01
N GLU A 56 4.48 -1.10 4.10
CA GLU A 56 3.90 0.25 4.15
C GLU A 56 4.97 1.30 3.81
N GLN A 57 6.12 1.26 4.48
CA GLN A 57 7.23 2.15 4.17
C GLN A 57 7.66 2.04 2.69
N THR A 58 7.87 0.82 2.19
CA THR A 58 8.26 0.59 0.79
C THR A 58 7.22 1.14 -0.18
N ARG A 59 5.94 1.00 0.16
CA ARG A 59 4.82 1.49 -0.65
C ARG A 59 4.80 3.02 -0.67
N GLU A 60 5.05 3.68 0.45
CA GLU A 60 5.14 5.14 0.54
C GLU A 60 6.34 5.68 -0.25
N GLU A 61 7.51 5.07 -0.08
CA GLU A 61 8.73 5.43 -0.81
C GLU A 61 8.51 5.32 -2.33
N ARG A 62 7.94 4.20 -2.79
CA ARG A 62 7.62 4.02 -4.22
C ARG A 62 6.59 5.03 -4.72
N GLN A 63 5.58 5.38 -3.91
CA GLN A 63 4.62 6.41 -4.29
C GLN A 63 5.29 7.77 -4.45
N ALA A 64 6.18 8.13 -3.54
CA ALA A 64 6.95 9.37 -3.62
C ALA A 64 7.85 9.40 -4.88
N GLU A 65 8.54 8.29 -5.17
CA GLU A 65 9.37 8.17 -6.37
C GLU A 65 8.54 8.30 -7.66
N MET A 66 7.38 7.64 -7.73
CA MET A 66 6.46 7.75 -8.87
C MET A 66 5.98 9.19 -9.07
N LYS A 67 5.59 9.88 -8.00
CA LYS A 67 5.18 11.30 -8.07
C LYS A 67 6.29 12.17 -8.62
N LYS A 68 7.51 12.00 -8.10
CA LYS A 68 8.69 12.73 -8.57
C LYS A 68 8.96 12.47 -10.06
N GLN A 69 8.93 11.22 -10.50
CA GLN A 69 9.15 10.86 -11.90
C GLN A 69 8.11 11.50 -12.83
N VAL A 70 6.85 11.52 -12.42
CA VAL A 70 5.77 12.20 -13.17
C VAL A 70 6.04 13.71 -13.27
N GLU A 71 6.45 14.36 -12.19
CA GLU A 71 6.80 15.79 -12.21
C GLU A 71 7.98 16.10 -13.14
N GLU A 72 9.02 15.27 -13.11
CA GLU A 72 10.18 15.38 -14.00
C GLU A 72 9.78 15.20 -15.47
N ASN A 73 8.94 14.21 -15.77
CA ASN A 73 8.43 13.97 -17.11
C ASN A 73 7.59 15.15 -17.63
N LEU A 74 6.74 15.74 -16.78
CA LEU A 74 5.96 16.93 -17.14
C LEU A 74 6.87 18.14 -17.37
N ALA A 75 7.89 18.34 -16.53
CA ALA A 75 8.86 19.41 -16.73
C ALA A 75 9.64 19.23 -18.05
N GLN A 76 10.04 18.01 -18.39
CA GLN A 76 10.69 17.72 -19.66
C GLN A 76 9.73 17.93 -20.84
N ALA A 77 8.47 17.53 -20.73
CA ALA A 77 7.47 17.77 -21.78
C ALA A 77 7.22 19.26 -22.06
N VAL A 78 7.31 20.13 -21.04
CA VAL A 78 7.29 21.59 -21.21
C VAL A 78 8.54 22.08 -21.93
N LYS A 79 9.73 21.62 -21.51
CA LYS A 79 11.01 21.97 -22.17
C LYS A 79 11.04 21.53 -23.64
N ASP A 80 10.51 20.36 -23.94
CA ASP A 80 10.38 19.81 -25.29
C ASP A 80 9.29 20.51 -26.12
N GLY A 81 8.51 21.41 -25.53
CA GLY A 81 7.39 22.09 -26.18
C GLY A 81 6.19 21.18 -26.52
N LYS A 82 6.15 19.95 -25.97
CA LYS A 82 5.04 19.00 -26.18
C LYS A 82 3.78 19.41 -25.44
N ILE A 83 3.95 20.11 -24.31
CA ILE A 83 2.87 20.71 -23.54
C ILE A 83 3.25 22.13 -23.14
N THR A 84 2.24 22.97 -22.88
CA THR A 84 2.44 24.31 -22.30
C THR A 84 2.56 24.24 -20.77
N GLN A 85 3.03 25.32 -20.17
CA GLN A 85 3.08 25.47 -18.71
C GLN A 85 1.67 25.38 -18.10
N GLU A 86 0.66 25.99 -18.72
CA GLU A 86 -0.74 25.92 -18.29
C GLU A 86 -1.30 24.48 -18.36
N GLN A 87 -0.92 23.71 -19.40
CA GLN A 87 -1.30 22.30 -19.52
C GLN A 87 -0.67 21.45 -18.42
N LYS A 88 0.60 21.69 -18.08
CA LYS A 88 1.27 21.03 -16.95
C LYS A 88 0.51 21.27 -15.64
N GLU A 89 0.16 22.52 -15.36
CA GLU A 89 -0.58 22.89 -14.13
C GLU A 89 -1.95 22.22 -14.06
N THR A 90 -2.67 22.17 -15.19
CA THR A 90 -3.96 21.47 -15.30
C THR A 90 -3.82 19.97 -15.04
N ILE A 91 -2.77 19.33 -15.57
CA ILE A 91 -2.49 17.91 -15.35
C ILE A 91 -2.19 17.65 -13.87
N GLN A 92 -1.35 18.48 -13.25
CA GLN A 92 -1.01 18.34 -11.82
C GLN A 92 -2.24 18.49 -10.92
N ALA A 93 -3.10 19.47 -11.21
CA ALA A 93 -4.37 19.64 -10.50
C ALA A 93 -5.28 18.40 -10.65
N LYS A 94 -5.36 17.83 -11.87
CA LYS A 94 -6.15 16.62 -12.11
C LYS A 94 -5.58 15.40 -11.39
N GLN A 95 -4.26 15.25 -11.35
CA GLN A 95 -3.59 14.16 -10.62
C GLN A 95 -3.88 14.23 -9.13
N SER A 96 -3.74 15.41 -8.51
CA SER A 96 -4.10 15.60 -7.09
C SER A 96 -5.57 15.28 -6.81
N ALA A 97 -6.49 15.66 -7.71
CA ALA A 97 -7.90 15.32 -7.56
C ALA A 97 -8.17 13.81 -7.68
N ILE A 98 -7.46 13.11 -8.57
CA ILE A 98 -7.55 11.65 -8.69
C ILE A 98 -7.00 10.98 -7.45
N GLU A 99 -5.85 11.42 -6.92
CA GLU A 99 -5.28 10.87 -5.69
C GLU A 99 -6.25 10.92 -4.51
N LYS A 100 -6.90 12.07 -4.30
CA LYS A 100 -7.93 12.21 -3.26
C LYS A 100 -9.09 11.25 -3.43
N LYS A 101 -9.58 11.06 -4.66
CA LYS A 101 -10.65 10.10 -4.95
C LYS A 101 -10.20 8.66 -4.75
N MET A 102 -8.96 8.34 -5.07
CA MET A 102 -8.43 6.99 -4.87
C MET A 102 -8.28 6.68 -3.37
N GLU A 103 -7.94 7.67 -2.56
CA GLU A 103 -7.92 7.55 -1.09
C GLU A 103 -9.34 7.33 -0.53
N GLU A 104 -10.31 8.12 -0.97
CA GLU A 104 -11.72 7.94 -0.62
C GLU A 104 -12.24 6.55 -1.02
N VAL A 105 -11.95 6.09 -2.24
CA VAL A 105 -12.32 4.74 -2.71
C VAL A 105 -11.62 3.64 -1.90
N ARG A 106 -10.38 3.84 -1.44
CA ARG A 106 -9.72 2.89 -0.55
C ARG A 106 -10.43 2.79 0.79
N SER A 107 -10.79 3.94 1.38
CA SER A 107 -11.57 3.99 2.62
C SER A 107 -12.91 3.26 2.43
N LEU A 108 -13.67 3.59 1.39
CA LEU A 108 -14.96 2.96 1.11
C LEU A 108 -14.86 1.44 0.88
N ARG A 109 -13.75 0.97 0.29
CA ARG A 109 -13.50 -0.46 0.14
C ARG A 109 -13.25 -1.12 1.48
N GLN A 110 -12.49 -0.48 2.36
CA GLN A 110 -12.27 -0.96 3.71
C GLN A 110 -13.59 -1.00 4.48
N ASP A 111 -14.37 0.09 4.46
CA ASP A 111 -15.69 0.16 5.10
C ASP A 111 -16.63 -0.96 4.59
N LEU A 112 -16.60 -1.26 3.29
CA LEU A 112 -17.39 -2.35 2.71
C LEU A 112 -16.92 -3.73 3.18
N HIS A 113 -15.60 -3.94 3.29
CA HIS A 113 -15.04 -5.18 3.82
C HIS A 113 -15.44 -5.38 5.29
N ASP A 114 -15.30 -4.34 6.11
CA ASP A 114 -15.67 -4.38 7.53
C ASP A 114 -17.17 -4.66 7.69
N TRP A 115 -18.03 -3.98 6.91
CA TRP A 115 -19.46 -4.26 6.90
C TRP A 115 -19.78 -5.71 6.49
N ALA A 116 -19.10 -6.26 5.50
CA ALA A 116 -19.34 -7.62 5.05
C ALA A 116 -18.95 -8.65 6.12
N ASP A 117 -17.81 -8.44 6.77
CA ASP A 117 -17.33 -9.26 7.88
C ASP A 117 -18.31 -9.22 9.07
N GLU A 118 -18.83 -8.04 9.42
CA GLU A 118 -19.84 -7.87 10.47
C GLU A 118 -21.16 -8.58 10.18
N ASN A 119 -21.48 -8.79 8.89
CA ASN A 119 -22.76 -9.36 8.45
C ASN A 119 -22.62 -10.80 7.92
N ASP A 120 -21.46 -11.43 8.08
CA ASP A 120 -21.18 -12.80 7.60
C ASP A 120 -21.45 -12.94 6.08
N VAL A 121 -21.13 -11.89 5.32
CA VAL A 121 -21.32 -11.81 3.87
C VAL A 121 -19.99 -12.08 3.17
N ASP A 122 -19.92 -13.16 2.40
CA ASP A 122 -18.78 -13.38 1.51
C ASP A 122 -18.89 -12.48 0.26
N LEU A 123 -18.12 -11.39 0.25
CA LEU A 123 -18.05 -10.47 -0.90
C LEU A 123 -17.58 -11.17 -2.18
N SER A 124 -16.88 -12.30 -2.10
CA SER A 124 -16.41 -13.04 -3.27
C SER A 124 -17.55 -13.76 -4.01
N GLU A 125 -18.63 -14.12 -3.31
CA GLU A 125 -19.83 -14.71 -3.90
C GLU A 125 -20.66 -13.67 -4.66
N ILE A 126 -20.71 -12.44 -4.15
CA ILE A 126 -21.57 -11.36 -4.66
C ILE A 126 -20.83 -10.49 -5.70
N MET A 127 -19.56 -10.21 -5.44
CA MET A 127 -18.66 -9.57 -6.38
C MET A 127 -17.62 -10.60 -6.82
N PRO A 128 -17.98 -11.50 -7.77
CA PRO A 128 -16.99 -12.38 -8.37
C PRO A 128 -15.90 -11.46 -8.91
N SER A 129 -14.69 -11.61 -8.37
CA SER A 129 -13.50 -10.82 -8.68
C SER A 129 -13.10 -11.02 -10.13
N LYS A 130 -13.90 -10.48 -11.04
CA LYS A 130 -13.74 -10.53 -12.48
C LYS A 130 -13.65 -9.10 -12.98
N GLY A 131 -12.57 -8.46 -12.56
CA GLY A 131 -11.90 -7.42 -13.33
C GLY A 131 -12.48 -6.01 -13.21
N PHE A 132 -12.02 -5.29 -12.18
CA PHE A 132 -11.72 -3.86 -12.32
C PHE A 132 -10.21 -3.65 -12.18
N GLY A 133 -9.46 -4.16 -13.17
CA GLY A 133 -8.02 -3.93 -13.31
C GLY A 133 -7.20 -5.16 -13.69
N GLY A 134 -7.01 -5.41 -15.00
CA GLY A 134 -5.78 -6.05 -15.50
C GLY A 134 -5.87 -7.50 -15.97
N HIS A 135 -6.21 -7.70 -17.25
CA HIS A 135 -5.30 -8.25 -18.26
C HIS A 135 -5.83 -7.80 -19.63
N GLY A 136 -5.57 -6.53 -19.98
CA GLY A 136 -5.45 -6.19 -21.39
C GLY A 136 -4.30 -7.02 -21.97
N PRO A 137 -4.37 -7.48 -23.22
CA PRO A 137 -3.36 -8.37 -23.79
C PRO A 137 -1.98 -7.71 -23.67
N ARG A 138 -1.15 -8.24 -22.77
CA ARG A 138 0.28 -7.93 -22.73
C ARG A 138 0.87 -8.41 -24.05
N GLY A 139 1.35 -7.45 -24.85
CA GLY A 139 2.43 -7.64 -25.79
C GLY A 139 2.12 -8.53 -26.98
N PHE A 140 1.92 -7.87 -28.13
CA PHE A 140 2.38 -8.41 -29.40
C PHE A 140 3.83 -8.88 -29.26
N GLY A 141 4.10 -10.11 -29.67
CA GLY A 141 5.47 -10.53 -29.95
C GLY A 141 6.08 -9.69 -31.07
N MET A 142 7.35 -9.35 -30.88
CA MET A 142 8.43 -9.46 -31.86
C MET A 142 9.71 -9.74 -31.08
#